data_AF-A0A9E2W0B5-F1
#
_entry.id   AF-A0A9E2W0B5-F1
#
_cell.length_a   1.000
_cell.length_b   1.000
_cell.length_c   1.000
_cell.angle_alpha   90.00
_cell.angle_beta   90.00
_cell.angle_gamma   90.00
#
_symmetry.space_group_name_H-M   'P 1'
#
loop_
_entity.id
_entity.type
_entity.pdbx_description
1 polymer ?
#
loop_
_entity_poly.entity_id
_entity_poly.type
_entity_poly.pdbx_seq_one_letter_code
_entity_poly.pdbx_strand_id
1 'polypeptide(L)'
;MESTWGLLGPELLSNVRRTRTLGLGASVRHFNDLAIPGLGGVWYGKQLLLATLGVTVAENARSRGAKVQNIEVANAIEALACWLAFRSNRWSSDARLRGNAKLQDKDDFSFRRVRQRNFYVTQPMRMATVQALPALGFVESDGTRFNAFRCSDEGKAFIEAALGRCRPYNREVVDHLTLWAQMKDDRVNTDALRQALSPLEKLSNEAIQLLRERLVQEGSKSFEYKKRWGNSLAWVESLRENRPDRLTWAQRPQEISEDHWHDLQAGALFFEAREAAIATLDAAEVHIGNQGAGQFLSLKHQVPDSLAQP
;
A
#
# COMPACT_ATOMS: atom_id res chain seq x y z
N MET A 1 37.46 8.24 13.24
CA MET A 1 37.11 9.22 14.27
C MET A 1 37.23 10.58 13.63
N GLU A 2 36.12 11.19 13.25
CA GLU A 2 36.05 12.63 12.99
C GLU A 2 34.59 13.03 13.23
N SER A 3 34.36 13.58 14.41
CA SER A 3 33.09 14.15 14.83
C SER A 3 33.10 15.61 14.40
N THR A 4 32.42 15.93 13.30
CA THR A 4 32.29 17.31 12.84
C THR A 4 31.22 18.02 13.67
N TRP A 5 31.65 18.69 14.74
CA TRP A 5 30.85 19.67 15.47
C TRP A 5 31.00 21.05 14.82
N GLY A 6 29.88 21.74 14.62
CA GLY A 6 29.83 23.19 14.31
C GLY A 6 29.88 23.54 12.82
N LEU A 7 28.72 23.80 12.21
CA LEU A 7 28.63 24.48 10.92
C LEU A 7 28.92 25.98 11.13
N LEU A 8 29.90 26.51 10.42
CA LEU A 8 30.18 27.95 10.32
C LEU A 8 29.82 28.40 8.89
N GLY A 9 28.86 29.32 8.73
CA GLY A 9 28.51 29.94 7.43
C GLY A 9 27.36 29.26 6.68
N PRO A 10 26.96 29.78 5.49
CA PRO A 10 25.64 29.58 4.87
C PRO A 10 25.50 28.21 4.18
N GLU A 11 25.93 27.14 4.85
CA GLU A 11 25.68 25.78 4.41
C GLU A 11 24.25 25.38 4.82
N LEU A 12 23.36 25.37 3.83
CA LEU A 12 22.05 24.74 3.95
C LEU A 12 22.26 23.23 4.02
N LEU A 13 22.05 22.64 5.21
CA LEU A 13 21.88 21.20 5.32
C LEU A 13 20.81 20.75 4.34
N SER A 14 21.16 19.83 3.43
CA SER A 14 20.18 19.23 2.55
C SER A 14 19.04 18.67 3.39
N ASN A 15 17.79 19.01 3.03
CA ASN A 15 16.61 18.52 3.74
C ASN A 15 16.44 17.03 3.42
N VAL A 16 17.23 16.19 4.08
CA VAL A 16 17.12 14.73 3.98
C VAL A 16 15.87 14.34 4.75
N ARG A 17 14.80 14.04 4.00
CA ARG A 17 13.59 13.48 4.57
C ARG A 17 13.96 12.19 5.29
N ARG A 18 13.86 12.18 6.62
CA ARG A 18 14.15 11.01 7.46
C ARG A 18 13.35 9.81 6.97
N THR A 19 14.03 8.78 6.49
CA THR A 19 13.42 7.50 6.14
C THR A 19 13.59 6.53 7.30
N ARG A 20 12.51 6.23 8.01
CA ARG A 20 12.45 5.27 9.14
C ARG A 20 12.52 3.80 8.69
N THR A 21 13.24 3.52 7.60
CA THR A 21 13.32 2.19 7.00
C THR A 21 14.53 1.39 7.49
N LEU A 22 15.43 2.01 8.25
CA LEU A 22 16.72 1.44 8.71
C LEU A 22 17.59 0.89 7.57
N GLY A 23 17.31 1.22 6.31
CA GLY A 23 17.92 0.58 5.14
C GLY A 23 17.48 -0.87 4.90
N LEU A 24 16.57 -1.42 5.72
CA LEU A 24 16.19 -2.85 5.72
C LEU A 24 15.16 -3.23 4.65
N GLY A 25 14.86 -2.34 3.71
CA GLY A 25 13.82 -2.56 2.70
C GLY A 25 14.07 -3.78 1.81
N ALA A 26 15.33 -4.13 1.55
CA ALA A 26 15.68 -5.34 0.81
C ALA A 26 15.38 -6.61 1.61
N SER A 27 15.77 -6.66 2.89
CA SER A 27 15.50 -7.78 3.79
C SER A 27 14.00 -7.99 4.02
N VAL A 28 13.22 -6.91 4.17
CA VAL A 28 11.76 -6.98 4.27
C VAL A 28 11.16 -7.64 3.02
N ARG A 29 11.60 -7.24 1.82
CA ARG A 29 11.13 -7.87 0.58
C ARG A 29 11.54 -9.33 0.50
N HIS A 30 12.77 -9.66 0.88
CA HIS A 30 13.28 -11.03 0.88
C HIS A 30 12.42 -11.96 1.77
N PHE A 31 12.17 -11.58 3.03
CA PHE A 31 11.35 -12.40 3.92
C PHE A 31 9.88 -12.46 3.50
N ASN A 32 9.32 -11.39 2.91
CA ASN A 32 7.98 -11.45 2.32
C ASN A 32 7.92 -12.42 1.14
N ASP A 33 8.95 -12.43 0.28
CA ASP A 33 9.03 -13.35 -0.85
C ASP A 33 9.25 -14.81 -0.40
N LEU A 34 9.98 -15.03 0.70
CA LEU A 34 10.06 -16.36 1.33
C LEU A 34 8.72 -16.78 1.94
N ALA A 35 8.01 -15.85 2.59
CA ALA A 35 6.70 -16.15 3.18
C ALA A 35 5.67 -16.51 2.11
N ILE A 36 5.37 -15.59 1.18
CA ILE A 36 4.47 -15.82 0.06
C ILE A 36 5.02 -15.12 -1.20
N PRO A 37 5.70 -15.87 -2.09
CA PRO A 37 6.48 -15.27 -3.16
C PRO A 37 5.61 -14.50 -4.14
N GLY A 38 6.03 -13.29 -4.52
CA GLY A 38 5.37 -12.51 -5.57
C GLY A 38 4.05 -11.84 -5.18
N LEU A 39 3.49 -12.06 -3.98
CA LEU A 39 2.36 -11.26 -3.48
C LEU A 39 2.79 -9.91 -2.90
N GLY A 40 4.09 -9.71 -2.70
CA GLY A 40 4.65 -8.45 -2.23
C GLY A 40 4.09 -8.03 -0.88
N GLY A 41 3.46 -6.85 -0.82
CA GLY A 41 2.88 -6.30 0.41
C GLY A 41 1.36 -6.30 0.44
N VAL A 42 0.71 -7.11 -0.41
CA VAL A 42 -0.75 -7.12 -0.51
C VAL A 42 -1.35 -7.74 0.74
N TRP A 43 -2.28 -7.02 1.34
CA TRP A 43 -2.92 -7.42 2.59
C TRP A 43 -4.38 -7.84 2.41
N TYR A 44 -5.09 -7.25 1.45
CA TYR A 44 -6.49 -7.56 1.18
C TYR A 44 -6.86 -7.33 -0.29
N GLY A 45 -7.89 -8.07 -0.75
CA GLY A 45 -8.22 -8.14 -2.17
C GLY A 45 -8.63 -6.82 -2.84
N LYS A 46 -9.20 -5.84 -2.10
CA LYS A 46 -9.51 -4.53 -2.68
C LYS A 46 -8.27 -3.77 -3.16
N GLN A 47 -7.09 -4.00 -2.58
CA GLN A 47 -5.85 -3.38 -3.09
C GLN A 47 -5.57 -3.85 -4.52
N LEU A 48 -5.73 -5.15 -4.78
CA LEU A 48 -5.60 -5.73 -6.11
C LEU A 48 -6.65 -5.14 -7.05
N LEU A 49 -7.93 -5.14 -6.64
CA LEU A 49 -9.02 -4.61 -7.46
C LEU A 49 -8.79 -3.15 -7.88
N LEU A 50 -8.48 -2.27 -6.94
CA LEU A 50 -8.30 -0.85 -7.23
C LEU A 50 -7.10 -0.60 -8.15
N ALA A 51 -6.03 -1.39 -8.00
CA ALA A 51 -4.86 -1.28 -8.85
C ALA A 51 -5.12 -1.82 -10.26
N THR A 52 -5.75 -3.00 -10.40
CA THR A 52 -6.16 -3.54 -11.72
C THR A 52 -7.12 -2.60 -12.42
N LEU A 53 -8.15 -2.10 -11.70
CA LEU A 53 -9.10 -1.11 -12.21
C LEU A 53 -8.40 0.16 -12.70
N GLY A 54 -7.39 0.63 -11.96
CA GLY A 54 -6.56 1.77 -12.38
C GLY A 54 -5.82 1.55 -13.69
N VAL A 55 -5.30 0.34 -13.93
CA VAL A 55 -4.67 -0.03 -15.20
C VAL A 55 -5.72 -0.04 -16.32
N THR A 56 -6.83 -0.76 -16.15
CA THR A 56 -7.91 -0.87 -17.16
C THR A 56 -8.50 0.49 -17.54
N VAL A 57 -8.81 1.33 -16.55
CA VAL A 57 -9.37 2.67 -16.79
C VAL A 57 -8.34 3.55 -17.51
N ALA A 58 -7.06 3.45 -17.16
CA ALA A 58 -6.02 4.21 -17.85
C ALA A 58 -5.86 3.79 -19.31
N GLU A 59 -5.93 2.49 -19.61
CA GLU A 59 -5.90 1.96 -20.97
C GLU A 59 -7.10 2.44 -21.78
N ASN A 60 -8.31 2.32 -21.24
CA ASN A 60 -9.53 2.77 -21.89
C ASN A 60 -9.56 4.29 -22.11
N ALA A 61 -9.03 5.07 -21.16
CA ALA A 61 -8.95 6.52 -21.32
C ALA A 61 -7.94 6.89 -22.42
N ARG A 62 -6.79 6.21 -22.49
CA ARG A 62 -5.77 6.43 -23.54
C ARG A 62 -6.27 6.02 -24.92
N SER A 63 -6.93 4.88 -25.07
CA SER A 63 -7.50 4.44 -26.34
C SER A 63 -8.55 5.42 -26.88
N ARG A 64 -9.22 6.15 -25.99
CA ARG A 64 -10.16 7.24 -26.30
C ARG A 64 -9.51 8.63 -26.35
N GLY A 65 -8.17 8.73 -26.43
CA GLY A 65 -7.42 9.96 -26.70
C GLY A 65 -6.94 10.76 -25.47
N ALA A 66 -7.15 10.29 -24.24
CA ALA A 66 -6.69 11.00 -23.04
C ALA A 66 -5.19 10.76 -22.77
N LYS A 67 -4.49 11.79 -22.29
CA LYS A 67 -3.09 11.70 -21.88
C LYS A 67 -2.98 11.42 -20.37
N VAL A 68 -2.97 10.14 -20.01
CA VAL A 68 -2.92 9.65 -18.62
C VAL A 68 -2.00 8.44 -18.47
N GLN A 69 -1.32 8.36 -17.33
CA GLN A 69 -0.49 7.22 -16.94
C GLN A 69 -1.21 6.31 -15.96
N ASN A 70 -0.86 5.02 -15.91
CA ASN A 70 -1.47 4.06 -14.98
C ASN A 70 -1.32 4.51 -13.52
N ILE A 71 -0.15 5.03 -13.15
CA ILE A 71 0.07 5.51 -11.77
C ILE A 71 -0.84 6.67 -11.38
N GLU A 72 -1.17 7.57 -12.32
CA GLU A 72 -2.03 8.73 -12.06
C GLU A 72 -3.46 8.27 -11.81
N VAL A 73 -3.95 7.39 -12.68
CA VAL A 73 -5.32 6.87 -12.63
C VAL A 73 -5.51 5.96 -11.41
N ALA A 74 -4.59 5.03 -11.15
CA ALA A 74 -4.65 4.15 -9.99
C ALA A 74 -4.61 4.93 -8.67
N ASN A 75 -3.72 5.92 -8.54
CA ASN A 75 -3.67 6.77 -7.36
C ASN A 75 -4.96 7.59 -7.19
N ALA A 76 -5.52 8.09 -8.30
CA ALA A 76 -6.74 8.88 -8.25
C ALA A 76 -7.94 8.04 -7.84
N ILE A 77 -8.08 6.84 -8.38
CA ILE A 77 -9.13 5.89 -8.00
C ILE A 77 -8.97 5.47 -6.53
N GLU A 78 -7.74 5.21 -6.06
CA GLU A 78 -7.49 4.88 -4.65
C GLU A 78 -7.84 6.04 -3.71
N ALA A 79 -7.49 7.28 -4.08
CA ALA A 79 -7.84 8.47 -3.31
C ALA A 79 -9.36 8.67 -3.24
N LEU A 80 -10.05 8.49 -4.37
CA LEU A 80 -11.52 8.53 -4.44
C LEU A 80 -12.14 7.43 -3.57
N ALA A 81 -11.63 6.20 -3.66
CA ALA A 81 -12.06 5.06 -2.86
C ALA A 81 -11.95 5.34 -1.35
N CYS A 82 -10.81 5.87 -0.90
CA CYS A 82 -10.58 6.20 0.51
C CYS A 82 -11.47 7.35 0.96
N TRP A 83 -11.65 8.39 0.14
CA TRP A 83 -12.53 9.51 0.48
C TRP A 83 -14.00 9.09 0.60
N LEU A 84 -14.52 8.30 -0.34
CA LEU A 84 -15.87 7.74 -0.26
C LEU A 84 -16.05 6.90 1.00
N ALA A 85 -15.05 6.09 1.35
CA ALA A 85 -15.05 5.28 2.57
C ALA A 85 -15.05 6.14 3.83
N PHE A 86 -14.16 7.13 3.93
CA PHE A 86 -14.09 8.05 5.07
C PHE A 86 -15.38 8.82 5.29
N ARG A 87 -15.99 9.32 4.22
CA ARG A 87 -17.28 10.02 4.32
C ARG A 87 -18.38 9.11 4.88
N SER A 88 -18.39 7.85 4.49
CA SER A 88 -19.38 6.89 4.97
C SER A 88 -19.14 6.39 6.40
N ASN A 89 -17.87 6.37 6.85
CA ASN A 89 -17.49 5.92 8.19
C ASN A 89 -17.26 7.07 9.18
N ARG A 90 -17.71 8.29 8.85
CA ARG A 90 -17.54 9.52 9.67
C ARG A 90 -16.09 9.85 10.00
N TRP A 91 -15.19 9.68 9.03
CA TRP A 91 -13.76 9.96 9.16
C TRP A 91 -13.03 9.13 10.22
N SER A 92 -13.61 7.97 10.59
CA SER A 92 -12.96 7.04 11.49
C SER A 92 -11.71 6.44 10.84
N SER A 93 -10.62 6.40 11.59
CA SER A 93 -9.40 5.72 11.18
C SER A 93 -9.65 4.22 11.01
N ASP A 94 -9.09 3.66 9.94
CA ASP A 94 -9.11 2.23 9.64
C ASP A 94 -7.79 1.88 8.94
N ALA A 95 -7.22 0.72 9.25
CA ALA A 95 -5.93 0.30 8.70
C ALA A 95 -5.94 0.11 7.17
N ARG A 96 -7.11 -0.11 6.57
CA ARG A 96 -7.33 -0.19 5.11
C ARG A 96 -7.52 1.16 4.44
N LEU A 97 -7.70 2.24 5.20
CA LEU A 97 -7.85 3.58 4.66
C LEU A 97 -6.58 4.39 4.83
N ARG A 98 -6.19 5.13 3.80
CA ARG A 98 -5.00 6.00 3.83
C ARG A 98 -5.39 7.43 3.56
N GLY A 99 -4.59 8.36 4.07
CA GLY A 99 -4.69 9.77 3.70
C GLY A 99 -5.77 10.57 4.42
N ASN A 100 -6.23 10.14 5.60
CA ASN A 100 -7.25 10.86 6.40
C ASN A 100 -6.98 12.37 6.45
N ALA A 101 -5.83 12.78 7.02
CA ALA A 101 -5.42 14.18 7.15
C ALA A 101 -5.31 14.96 5.83
N LYS A 102 -5.17 14.29 4.69
CA LYS A 102 -5.10 14.95 3.37
C LYS A 102 -6.43 15.01 2.64
N LEU A 103 -7.38 14.14 2.98
CA LEU A 103 -8.66 14.03 2.29
C LEU A 103 -9.78 14.73 3.05
N GLN A 104 -9.65 14.96 4.36
CA GLN A 104 -10.68 15.50 5.25
C GLN A 104 -11.34 16.79 4.74
N ASP A 105 -10.53 17.75 4.31
CA ASP A 105 -11.01 19.07 3.89
C ASP A 105 -11.07 19.20 2.36
N LYS A 106 -11.27 18.09 1.65
CA LYS A 106 -11.32 18.07 0.19
C LYS A 106 -12.72 17.79 -0.34
N ASP A 107 -13.14 18.69 -1.21
CA ASP A 107 -14.46 18.62 -1.86
C ASP A 107 -14.37 18.39 -3.38
N ASP A 108 -13.27 18.82 -4.01
CA ASP A 108 -13.05 18.68 -5.46
C ASP A 108 -12.32 17.37 -5.78
N PHE A 109 -13.10 16.38 -6.21
CA PHE A 109 -12.62 15.09 -6.73
C PHE A 109 -12.70 14.99 -8.26
N SER A 110 -12.65 16.12 -8.97
CA SER A 110 -12.42 16.10 -10.43
C SER A 110 -11.09 15.42 -10.75
N PHE A 111 -11.04 14.64 -11.83
CA PHE A 111 -9.84 13.87 -12.14
C PHE A 111 -8.60 14.76 -12.31
N ARG A 112 -8.79 15.98 -12.81
CA ARG A 112 -7.74 17.01 -12.96
C ARG A 112 -7.02 17.32 -11.65
N ARG A 113 -7.75 17.37 -10.53
CA ARG A 113 -7.16 17.60 -9.20
C ARG A 113 -6.56 16.33 -8.63
N VAL A 114 -7.33 15.24 -8.63
CA VAL A 114 -6.97 14.02 -7.90
C VAL A 114 -5.73 13.35 -8.50
N ARG A 115 -5.50 13.46 -9.82
CA ARG A 115 -4.31 12.90 -10.49
C ARG A 115 -2.98 13.52 -10.04
N GLN A 116 -3.00 14.67 -9.37
CA GLN A 116 -1.79 15.40 -8.99
C GLN A 116 -0.99 14.65 -7.91
N ARG A 117 0.34 14.60 -8.06
CA ARG A 117 1.25 13.82 -7.21
C ARG A 117 1.11 14.11 -5.70
N ASN A 118 0.79 15.34 -5.33
CA ASN A 118 0.68 15.78 -3.94
C ASN A 118 -0.74 15.68 -3.36
N PHE A 119 -1.75 15.34 -4.17
CA PHE A 119 -3.15 15.35 -3.75
C PHE A 119 -3.44 14.32 -2.66
N TYR A 120 -2.92 13.11 -2.81
CA TYR A 120 -3.18 11.98 -1.92
C TYR A 120 -1.93 11.63 -1.12
N VAL A 121 -1.61 10.36 -0.89
CA VAL A 121 -0.48 9.95 -0.05
C VAL A 121 0.81 9.71 -0.85
N THR A 122 1.95 9.76 -0.17
CA THR A 122 3.24 9.38 -0.77
C THR A 122 3.34 7.88 -1.02
N GLN A 123 2.73 7.06 -0.15
CA GLN A 123 2.73 5.61 -0.24
C GLN A 123 1.28 5.08 -0.37
N PRO A 124 0.72 5.09 -1.58
CA PRO A 124 -0.59 4.53 -1.84
C PRO A 124 -0.50 3.00 -1.99
N MET A 125 -1.64 2.31 -1.85
CA MET A 125 -1.79 0.85 -1.85
C MET A 125 -1.24 0.21 -3.12
N ARG A 126 -1.34 0.84 -4.30
CA ARG A 126 -0.80 0.27 -5.55
C ARG A 126 0.68 -0.12 -5.47
N MET A 127 1.46 0.54 -4.60
CA MET A 127 2.89 0.20 -4.45
C MET A 127 3.09 -1.21 -3.90
N ALA A 128 2.14 -1.72 -3.11
CA ALA A 128 2.16 -3.08 -2.60
C ALA A 128 1.79 -4.12 -3.67
N THR A 129 1.13 -3.72 -4.76
CA THR A 129 0.57 -4.64 -5.75
C THR A 129 1.48 -4.86 -6.96
N VAL A 130 2.65 -4.21 -7.03
CA VAL A 130 3.54 -4.25 -8.22
C VAL A 130 3.99 -5.68 -8.55
N GLN A 131 4.34 -6.50 -7.56
CA GLN A 131 4.66 -7.91 -7.78
C GLN A 131 3.40 -8.77 -7.92
N ALA A 132 2.36 -8.45 -7.13
CA ALA A 132 1.16 -9.28 -7.04
C ALA A 132 0.32 -9.29 -8.32
N LEU A 133 0.18 -8.16 -9.01
CA LEU A 133 -0.68 -8.11 -10.20
C LEU A 133 -0.18 -9.02 -11.33
N PRO A 134 1.12 -8.97 -11.75
CA PRO A 134 1.64 -9.91 -12.73
C PRO A 134 1.64 -11.34 -12.21
N ALA A 135 2.01 -11.56 -10.95
CA ALA A 135 2.01 -12.90 -10.36
C ALA A 135 0.60 -13.51 -10.40
N LEU A 136 -0.45 -12.76 -10.07
CA LEU A 136 -1.82 -13.25 -10.13
C LEU A 136 -2.39 -13.33 -11.56
N GLY A 137 -1.63 -12.90 -12.57
CA GLY A 137 -2.06 -12.88 -13.95
C GLY A 137 -3.15 -11.84 -14.24
N PHE A 138 -3.29 -10.81 -13.40
CA PHE A 138 -4.24 -9.72 -13.63
C PHE A 138 -3.72 -8.63 -14.57
N VAL A 139 -2.41 -8.60 -14.78
CA VAL A 139 -1.78 -7.72 -15.75
C VAL A 139 -0.67 -8.47 -16.47
N GLU A 140 -0.47 -8.10 -17.73
CA GLU A 140 0.74 -8.40 -18.48
C GLU A 140 1.75 -7.28 -18.26
N SER A 141 3.04 -7.60 -18.28
CA SER A 141 4.08 -6.58 -18.26
C SER A 141 5.37 -7.01 -18.93
N ASP A 142 5.93 -6.09 -19.70
CA ASP A 142 7.29 -6.18 -20.25
C ASP A 142 8.37 -5.78 -19.23
N GLY A 143 8.02 -5.58 -17.94
CA GLY A 143 8.98 -5.21 -16.90
C GLY A 143 8.40 -5.05 -15.49
N THR A 144 9.14 -4.38 -14.60
CA THR A 144 8.77 -4.22 -13.17
C THR A 144 8.07 -2.89 -12.87
N ARG A 145 7.84 -2.06 -13.89
CA ARG A 145 7.27 -0.71 -13.72
C ARG A 145 5.75 -0.74 -13.89
N PHE A 146 5.02 -0.23 -12.90
CA PHE A 146 3.55 -0.16 -12.91
C PHE A 146 2.95 0.54 -14.15
N ASN A 147 3.66 1.53 -14.72
CA ASN A 147 3.22 2.22 -15.94
C ASN A 147 3.33 1.38 -17.22
N ALA A 148 4.06 0.26 -17.18
CA ALA A 148 4.17 -0.69 -18.29
C ALA A 148 3.14 -1.83 -18.19
N PHE A 149 2.28 -1.82 -17.17
CA PHE A 149 1.25 -2.85 -17.00
C PHE A 149 0.14 -2.67 -18.03
N ARG A 150 -0.31 -3.80 -18.57
CA ARG A 150 -1.51 -3.91 -19.40
C ARG A 150 -2.50 -4.85 -18.75
N CYS A 151 -3.78 -4.52 -18.76
CA CYS A 151 -4.77 -5.40 -18.14
C CYS A 151 -4.94 -6.67 -18.98
N SER A 152 -4.73 -7.84 -18.36
CA SER A 152 -5.05 -9.13 -18.98
C SER A 152 -6.56 -9.35 -19.01
N ASP A 153 -7.00 -10.36 -19.75
CA ASP A 153 -8.41 -10.76 -19.77
C ASP A 153 -8.88 -11.24 -18.40
N GLU A 154 -8.01 -11.85 -17.60
CA GLU A 154 -8.39 -12.32 -16.28
C GLU A 154 -8.40 -11.19 -15.25
N GLY A 155 -7.61 -10.14 -15.47
CA GLY A 155 -7.76 -8.87 -14.77
C GLY A 155 -9.12 -8.23 -15.04
N LYS A 156 -9.59 -8.25 -16.30
CA LYS A 156 -10.93 -7.74 -16.67
C LYS A 156 -12.03 -8.59 -16.05
N ALA A 157 -11.93 -9.92 -16.12
CA ALA A 157 -12.88 -10.83 -15.51
C ALA A 157 -12.97 -10.64 -13.99
N PHE A 158 -11.83 -10.42 -13.32
CA PHE A 158 -11.80 -10.11 -11.89
C PHE A 158 -12.50 -8.78 -11.55
N ILE A 159 -12.31 -7.74 -12.38
CA ILE A 159 -13.02 -6.47 -12.23
C ILE A 159 -14.53 -6.65 -12.43
N GLU A 160 -14.93 -7.37 -13.48
CA GLU A 160 -16.34 -7.63 -13.78
C GLU A 160 -17.03 -8.41 -12.66
N ALA A 161 -16.41 -9.49 -12.17
CA ALA A 161 -16.92 -10.25 -11.04
C ALA A 161 -17.06 -9.40 -9.77
N ALA A 162 -16.12 -8.47 -9.54
CA ALA A 162 -16.12 -7.62 -8.36
C ALA A 162 -17.13 -6.46 -8.44
N LEU A 163 -17.37 -5.93 -9.64
CA LEU A 163 -18.07 -4.65 -9.84
C LEU A 163 -19.36 -4.75 -10.66
N GLY A 164 -19.68 -5.89 -11.27
CA GLY A 164 -20.78 -6.03 -12.24
C GLY A 164 -22.17 -5.65 -11.72
N ARG A 165 -22.37 -5.71 -10.40
CA ARG A 165 -23.61 -5.29 -9.72
C ARG A 165 -23.69 -3.79 -9.44
N CYS A 166 -22.57 -3.06 -9.51
CA CYS A 166 -22.51 -1.63 -9.26
C CYS A 166 -22.71 -0.84 -10.56
N ARG A 167 -23.75 0.00 -10.62
CA ARG A 167 -24.10 0.76 -11.83
C ARG A 167 -24.23 2.26 -11.58
N PRO A 168 -23.12 3.01 -11.39
CA PRO A 168 -23.18 4.46 -11.26
C PRO A 168 -23.75 5.09 -12.54
N TYR A 169 -24.83 5.85 -12.39
CA TYR A 169 -25.56 6.46 -13.52
C TYR A 169 -25.96 5.47 -14.62
N ASN A 170 -26.33 4.25 -14.24
CA ASN A 170 -26.71 3.16 -15.14
C ASN A 170 -25.62 2.75 -16.16
N ARG A 171 -24.35 2.93 -15.77
CA ARG A 171 -23.16 2.54 -16.55
C ARG A 171 -22.34 1.51 -15.79
N GLU A 172 -21.45 0.83 -16.50
CA GLU A 172 -20.39 0.06 -15.86
C GLU A 172 -19.47 0.98 -15.04
N VAL A 173 -18.93 0.50 -13.92
CA VAL A 173 -17.97 1.28 -13.12
C VAL A 173 -16.75 1.67 -13.94
N VAL A 174 -16.23 0.76 -14.77
CA VAL A 174 -15.06 1.00 -15.64
C VAL A 174 -15.36 2.13 -16.62
N ASP A 175 -16.52 2.13 -17.27
CA ASP A 175 -16.89 3.17 -18.22
C ASP A 175 -17.10 4.52 -17.54
N HIS A 176 -17.76 4.53 -16.37
CA HIS A 176 -17.96 5.76 -15.61
C HIS A 176 -16.64 6.38 -15.17
N LEU A 177 -15.71 5.58 -14.63
CA LEU A 177 -14.38 6.04 -14.25
C LEU A 177 -13.52 6.41 -15.45
N THR A 178 -13.75 5.80 -16.63
CA THR A 178 -13.09 6.21 -17.87
C THR A 178 -13.55 7.61 -18.27
N LEU A 179 -14.86 7.91 -18.24
CA LEU A 179 -15.36 9.26 -18.52
C LEU A 179 -14.83 10.29 -17.53
N TRP A 180 -14.72 9.91 -16.25
CA TRP A 180 -14.07 10.73 -15.22
C TRP A 180 -12.60 10.99 -15.52
N ALA A 181 -11.81 9.97 -15.87
CA ALA A 181 -10.40 10.10 -16.25
C ALA A 181 -10.20 10.96 -17.52
N GLN A 182 -11.22 11.02 -18.39
CA GLN A 182 -11.27 11.90 -19.56
C GLN A 182 -11.72 13.33 -19.24
N MET A 183 -12.04 13.66 -17.98
CA MET A 183 -12.63 14.94 -17.56
C MET A 183 -13.95 15.26 -18.26
N LYS A 184 -14.74 14.22 -18.60
CA LYS A 184 -16.06 14.35 -19.25
C LYS A 184 -17.22 14.24 -18.26
N ASP A 185 -17.00 13.59 -17.13
CA ASP A 185 -18.03 13.40 -16.10
C ASP A 185 -17.38 13.35 -14.71
N ASP A 186 -17.55 14.42 -13.92
CA ASP A 186 -16.96 14.54 -12.58
C ASP A 186 -17.90 14.05 -11.45
N ARG A 187 -19.02 13.42 -11.79
CA ARG A 187 -19.97 12.91 -10.81
C ARG A 187 -19.46 11.61 -10.18
N VAL A 188 -18.64 11.73 -9.14
CA VAL A 188 -17.99 10.57 -8.49
C VAL A 188 -18.49 10.29 -7.07
N ASN A 189 -19.30 11.19 -6.51
CA ASN A 189 -19.88 11.03 -5.19
C ASN A 189 -21.24 10.32 -5.24
N THR A 190 -21.23 8.99 -5.38
CA THR A 190 -22.45 8.17 -5.42
C THR A 190 -22.31 6.92 -4.56
N ASP A 191 -23.43 6.40 -4.06
CA ASP A 191 -23.43 5.14 -3.30
C ASP A 191 -22.95 3.95 -4.12
N ALA A 192 -23.28 3.90 -5.42
CA ALA A 192 -22.80 2.85 -6.31
C ALA A 192 -21.27 2.85 -6.42
N LEU A 193 -20.63 4.02 -6.54
CA LEU A 193 -19.16 4.11 -6.52
C LEU A 193 -18.58 3.82 -5.14
N ARG A 194 -19.25 4.24 -4.06
CA ARG A 194 -18.82 3.93 -2.70
C ARG A 194 -18.77 2.41 -2.49
N GLN A 195 -19.85 1.70 -2.83
CA GLN A 195 -19.93 0.24 -2.74
C GLN A 195 -18.88 -0.45 -3.64
N ALA A 196 -18.68 0.07 -4.85
CA ALA A 196 -17.70 -0.46 -5.79
C ALA A 196 -16.24 -0.29 -5.33
N LEU A 197 -15.88 0.87 -4.76
CA LEU A 197 -14.48 1.27 -4.59
C LEU A 197 -13.99 1.20 -3.14
N SER A 198 -14.86 1.40 -2.15
CA SER A 198 -14.47 1.51 -0.75
C SER A 198 -13.60 0.32 -0.29
N PRO A 199 -12.42 0.55 0.31
CA PRO A 199 -11.59 -0.51 0.90
C PRO A 199 -12.25 -1.22 2.09
N LEU A 200 -13.31 -0.64 2.65
CA LEU A 200 -14.09 -1.23 3.74
C LEU A 200 -15.12 -2.26 3.25
N GLU A 201 -15.48 -2.18 1.96
CA GLU A 201 -16.46 -3.08 1.37
C GLU A 201 -15.79 -4.42 1.02
N LYS A 202 -16.49 -5.52 1.33
CA LYS A 202 -16.04 -6.86 0.97
C LYS A 202 -16.05 -7.01 -0.56
N LEU A 203 -15.10 -7.78 -1.09
CA LEU A 203 -15.22 -8.28 -2.46
C LEU A 203 -16.47 -9.17 -2.60
N SER A 204 -17.04 -9.20 -3.80
CA SER A 204 -18.09 -10.16 -4.14
C SER A 204 -17.58 -11.59 -3.96
N ASN A 205 -18.48 -12.54 -3.69
CA ASN A 205 -18.09 -13.93 -3.51
C ASN A 205 -17.48 -14.50 -4.80
N GLU A 206 -17.98 -14.05 -5.96
CA GLU A 206 -17.48 -14.40 -7.29
C GLU A 206 -16.03 -13.91 -7.47
N ALA A 207 -15.72 -12.67 -7.10
CA ALA A 207 -14.35 -12.15 -7.16
C ALA A 207 -13.41 -12.83 -6.15
N ILE A 208 -13.90 -13.19 -4.97
CA ILE A 208 -13.15 -13.97 -3.98
C ILE A 208 -12.80 -15.35 -4.55
N GLN A 209 -13.76 -16.00 -5.21
CA GLN A 209 -13.55 -17.31 -5.81
C GLN A 209 -12.52 -17.25 -6.95
N LEU A 210 -12.63 -16.27 -7.85
CA LEU A 210 -11.61 -16.05 -8.89
C LEU A 210 -10.23 -15.78 -8.29
N LEU A 211 -10.14 -14.98 -7.23
CA LEU A 211 -8.85 -14.73 -6.56
C LEU A 211 -8.28 -16.00 -5.94
N ARG A 212 -9.11 -16.83 -5.30
CA ARG A 212 -8.71 -18.15 -4.77
C ARG A 212 -8.22 -19.07 -5.88
N GLU A 213 -8.94 -19.12 -6.99
CA GLU A 213 -8.52 -19.87 -8.17
C GLU A 213 -7.17 -19.37 -8.67
N ARG A 214 -6.91 -18.06 -8.75
CA ARG A 214 -5.59 -17.53 -9.15
C ARG A 214 -4.47 -17.81 -8.15
N LEU A 215 -4.81 -18.04 -6.87
CA LEU A 215 -3.85 -18.45 -5.86
C LEU A 215 -3.48 -19.95 -5.99
N VAL A 216 -4.41 -20.78 -6.46
CA VAL A 216 -4.25 -22.24 -6.56
C VAL A 216 -3.83 -22.69 -7.97
N GLN A 217 -4.38 -22.06 -9.01
CA GLN A 217 -4.20 -22.40 -10.42
C GLN A 217 -2.90 -21.86 -11.01
N GLU A 218 -2.56 -22.46 -12.16
CA GLU A 218 -1.35 -22.25 -12.92
C GLU A 218 -1.30 -20.88 -13.60
N GLY A 219 -0.80 -19.87 -12.88
CA GLY A 219 -0.09 -18.78 -13.54
C GLY A 219 1.30 -19.25 -14.00
N SER A 220 1.94 -18.46 -14.88
CA SER A 220 3.36 -18.59 -15.29
C SER A 220 4.31 -18.40 -14.10
N LYS A 221 4.30 -19.38 -13.19
CA LYS A 221 5.00 -19.37 -11.91
C LYS A 221 5.82 -20.64 -11.76
N SER A 222 6.93 -20.51 -11.04
CA SER A 222 7.70 -21.68 -10.62
C SER A 222 6.83 -22.63 -9.78
N PHE A 223 7.16 -23.91 -9.82
CA PHE A 223 6.52 -24.95 -9.02
C PHE A 223 6.51 -24.60 -7.52
N GLU A 224 7.59 -23.98 -7.02
CA GLU A 224 7.73 -23.58 -5.62
C GLU A 224 6.70 -22.52 -5.20
N TYR A 225 6.39 -21.55 -6.07
CA TYR A 225 5.40 -20.51 -5.77
C TYR A 225 4.02 -21.12 -5.56
N LYS A 226 3.62 -22.01 -6.48
CA LYS A 226 2.33 -22.71 -6.42
C LYS A 226 2.20 -23.50 -5.12
N LYS A 227 3.26 -24.23 -4.74
CA LYS A 227 3.31 -25.03 -3.51
C LYS A 227 3.16 -24.14 -2.27
N ARG A 228 3.97 -23.09 -2.11
CA ARG A 228 3.91 -22.19 -0.94
C ARG A 228 2.55 -21.49 -0.84
N TRP A 229 1.98 -21.06 -1.96
CA TRP A 229 0.67 -20.41 -2.00
C TRP A 229 -0.46 -21.37 -1.61
N GLY A 230 -0.53 -22.55 -2.23
CA GLY A 230 -1.55 -23.56 -1.95
C GLY A 230 -1.49 -24.06 -0.51
N ASN A 231 -0.29 -24.35 -0.01
CA ASN A 231 -0.08 -24.79 1.36
C ASN A 231 -0.49 -23.73 2.40
N SER A 232 -0.15 -22.46 2.14
CA SER A 232 -0.55 -21.35 3.01
C SER A 232 -2.04 -21.11 3.00
N LEU A 233 -2.67 -21.22 1.83
CA LEU A 233 -4.13 -21.13 1.73
C LEU A 233 -4.81 -22.27 2.49
N ALA A 234 -4.34 -23.51 2.32
CA ALA A 234 -4.84 -24.67 3.03
C ALA A 234 -4.71 -24.51 4.55
N TRP A 235 -3.55 -24.03 5.03
CA TRP A 235 -3.36 -23.72 6.44
C TRP A 235 -4.37 -22.66 6.94
N VAL A 236 -4.57 -21.56 6.21
CA VAL A 236 -5.52 -20.53 6.59
C VAL A 236 -6.97 -21.04 6.62
N GLU A 237 -7.37 -21.92 5.70
CA GLU A 237 -8.70 -22.52 5.74
C GLU A 237 -8.85 -23.50 6.92
N SER A 238 -7.83 -24.32 7.20
CA SER A 238 -7.76 -25.20 8.39
C SER A 238 -7.92 -24.40 9.69
N LEU A 239 -7.31 -23.21 9.79
CA LEU A 239 -7.48 -22.31 10.94
C LEU A 239 -8.91 -21.76 11.08
N ARG A 240 -9.63 -21.56 9.98
CA ARG A 240 -11.04 -21.08 10.03
C ARG A 240 -12.00 -22.15 10.51
N GLU A 241 -11.71 -23.40 10.16
CA GLU A 241 -12.48 -24.58 10.55
C GLU A 241 -12.20 -24.96 12.01
N ASN A 242 -10.92 -25.11 12.37
CA ASN A 242 -10.50 -25.64 13.67
C ASN A 242 -10.40 -24.58 14.77
N ARG A 243 -10.19 -23.30 14.41
CA ARG A 243 -10.08 -22.13 15.32
C ARG A 243 -9.30 -22.41 16.61
N PRO A 244 -8.00 -22.73 16.52
CA PRO A 244 -7.19 -22.97 17.71
C PRO A 244 -7.13 -21.72 18.60
N ASP A 245 -7.14 -21.92 19.92
CA ASP A 245 -7.07 -20.84 20.91
C ASP A 245 -5.78 -20.02 20.79
N ARG A 246 -4.67 -20.65 20.36
CA ARG A 246 -3.38 -19.98 20.19
C ARG A 246 -2.53 -20.64 19.10
N LEU A 247 -1.90 -19.80 18.28
CA LEU A 247 -0.84 -20.19 17.36
C LEU A 247 0.52 -20.01 18.01
N THR A 248 1.41 -21.00 17.86
CA THR A 248 2.78 -20.95 18.40
C THR A 248 3.78 -21.46 17.36
N TRP A 249 5.02 -20.97 17.43
CA TRP A 249 6.10 -21.45 16.56
C TRP A 249 6.56 -22.89 16.86
N ALA A 250 6.13 -23.48 17.98
CA ALA A 250 6.49 -24.83 18.40
C ALA A 250 5.76 -25.93 17.61
N GLN A 251 4.61 -25.60 17.01
CA GLN A 251 3.78 -26.55 16.28
C GLN A 251 3.68 -26.12 14.83
N ARG A 252 4.41 -26.82 13.95
CA ARG A 252 4.32 -26.62 12.50
C ARG A 252 2.98 -27.17 11.99
N PRO A 253 2.21 -26.40 11.20
CA PRO A 253 1.02 -26.90 10.52
C PRO A 253 1.38 -28.01 9.52
N GLN A 254 0.51 -29.00 9.36
CA GLN A 254 0.75 -30.12 8.44
C GLN A 254 0.88 -29.64 6.98
N GLU A 255 0.16 -28.58 6.62
CA GLU A 255 0.11 -28.02 5.28
C GLU A 255 1.42 -27.32 4.89
N ILE A 256 2.14 -26.72 5.84
CA ILE A 256 3.37 -25.94 5.58
C ILE A 256 4.59 -26.85 5.64
N SER A 257 5.42 -26.91 4.59
CA SER A 257 6.64 -27.74 4.61
C SER A 257 7.65 -27.25 5.64
N GLU A 258 8.57 -28.11 6.06
CA GLU A 258 9.61 -27.78 7.04
C GLU A 258 10.46 -26.58 6.62
N ASP A 259 10.96 -26.56 5.37
CA ASP A 259 11.75 -25.43 4.86
C ASP A 259 10.96 -24.11 4.90
N HIS A 260 9.68 -24.15 4.50
CA HIS A 260 8.82 -22.97 4.49
C HIS A 260 8.51 -22.51 5.92
N TRP A 261 8.36 -23.43 6.86
CA TRP A 261 8.19 -23.10 8.27
C TRP A 261 9.42 -22.41 8.86
N HIS A 262 10.62 -22.90 8.56
CA HIS A 262 11.87 -22.26 8.97
C HIS A 262 11.99 -20.84 8.39
N ASP A 263 11.65 -20.66 7.11
CA ASP A 263 11.61 -19.34 6.48
C ASP A 263 10.65 -18.37 7.18
N LEU A 264 9.44 -18.84 7.54
CA LEU A 264 8.44 -18.06 8.26
C LEU A 264 8.93 -17.68 9.66
N GLN A 265 9.58 -18.60 10.38
CA GLN A 265 10.17 -18.35 11.70
C GLN A 265 11.30 -17.32 11.63
N ALA A 266 12.21 -17.47 10.67
CA ALA A 266 13.31 -16.52 10.47
C ALA A 266 12.78 -15.12 10.12
N GLY A 267 11.77 -15.04 9.25
CA GLY A 267 11.09 -13.79 8.93
C GLY A 267 10.43 -13.14 10.14
N ALA A 268 9.74 -13.91 10.97
CA ALA A 268 9.11 -13.40 12.19
C ALA A 268 10.12 -12.80 13.17
N LEU A 269 11.22 -13.52 13.44
CA LEU A 269 12.31 -13.02 14.30
C LEU A 269 12.95 -11.75 13.72
N PHE A 270 13.13 -11.69 12.40
CA PHE A 270 13.62 -10.48 11.74
C PHE A 270 12.68 -9.29 11.94
N PHE A 271 11.37 -9.48 11.79
CA PHE A 271 10.39 -8.41 12.01
C PHE A 271 10.34 -7.96 13.47
N GLU A 272 10.42 -8.89 14.43
CA GLU A 272 10.52 -8.55 15.87
C GLU A 272 11.78 -7.71 16.16
N ALA A 273 12.94 -8.12 15.67
CA ALA A 273 14.19 -7.36 15.83
C ALA A 273 14.12 -5.98 15.18
N ARG A 274 13.52 -5.88 13.98
CA ARG A 274 13.32 -4.61 13.28
C ARG A 274 12.41 -3.66 14.07
N GLU A 275 11.28 -4.14 14.58
CA GLU A 275 10.36 -3.31 15.36
C GLU A 275 11.01 -2.87 16.69
N ALA A 276 11.76 -3.75 17.36
CA ALA A 276 12.52 -3.38 18.56
C ALA A 276 13.58 -2.29 18.28
N ALA A 277 14.27 -2.37 17.13
CA ALA A 277 15.22 -1.36 16.71
C ALA A 277 14.54 -0.01 16.42
N ILE A 278 13.38 -0.01 15.76
CA ILE A 278 12.59 1.20 15.52
C ILE A 278 12.11 1.80 16.85
N ALA A 279 11.59 0.99 17.77
CA ALA A 279 11.16 1.45 19.08
C ALA A 279 12.32 2.07 19.89
N THR A 280 13.51 1.48 19.79
CA THR A 280 14.73 2.02 20.43
C THR A 280 15.12 3.39 19.82
N LEU A 281 15.07 3.51 18.49
CA LEU A 281 15.32 4.78 17.80
C LEU A 281 14.31 5.84 18.24
N ASP A 282 13.03 5.47 18.31
CA ASP A 282 11.96 6.37 18.73
C ASP A 282 12.18 6.86 20.17
N ALA A 283 12.56 5.95 21.08
CA ALA A 283 12.87 6.31 22.46
C ALA A 283 14.08 7.25 22.57
N ALA A 284 15.14 7.00 21.79
CA ALA A 284 16.33 7.84 21.74
C ALA A 284 16.00 9.24 21.17
N GLU A 285 15.20 9.32 20.11
CA GLU A 285 14.75 10.59 19.53
C GLU A 285 13.91 11.41 20.51
N VAL A 286 12.99 10.77 21.25
CA VAL A 286 12.20 11.43 22.30
C VAL A 286 13.13 11.97 23.40
N HIS A 287 14.12 11.18 23.83
CA HIS A 287 15.07 11.60 24.85
C HIS A 287 15.91 12.82 24.39
N ILE A 288 16.46 12.78 23.18
CA ILE A 288 17.22 13.90 22.60
C ILE A 288 16.32 15.13 22.40
N GLY A 289 15.09 14.94 21.90
CA GLY A 289 14.13 16.03 21.71
C GLY A 289 13.74 16.71 23.02
N ASN A 290 13.57 15.93 24.09
CA ASN A 290 13.28 16.45 25.44
C ASN A 290 14.51 17.11 26.09
N GLN A 291 15.73 16.64 25.78
CA GLN A 291 16.97 17.31 26.18
C GLN A 291 17.28 18.57 25.34
N GLY A 292 16.70 18.68 24.14
CA GLY A 292 16.74 19.88 23.28
C GLY A 292 15.92 21.06 23.81
N ALA A 293 15.17 20.87 24.90
CA ALA A 293 14.68 21.96 25.75
C ALA A 293 15.77 22.48 26.72
N GLY A 294 17.02 22.04 26.56
CA GLY A 294 18.19 22.61 27.22
C GLY A 294 18.43 24.04 26.77
N GLN A 295 18.67 24.92 27.77
CA GLN A 295 18.98 26.35 27.69
C GLN A 295 19.28 26.90 26.28
N PHE A 296 18.31 27.59 25.70
CA PHE A 296 18.59 28.54 24.62
C PHE A 296 19.33 29.74 25.22
N LEU A 297 20.66 29.78 25.08
CA LEU A 297 21.39 31.02 25.25
C LEU A 297 21.09 31.89 24.03
N SER A 298 20.25 32.90 24.24
CA SER A 298 20.04 33.93 23.23
C SER A 298 21.39 34.61 22.93
N LEU A 299 21.73 34.81 21.66
CA LEU A 299 22.89 35.63 21.27
C LEU A 299 22.77 37.10 21.75
N LYS A 300 21.62 37.48 22.32
CA LYS A 300 21.37 38.77 22.97
C LYS A 300 21.58 38.75 24.49
N HIS A 301 21.79 37.58 25.10
CA HIS A 301 22.14 37.51 26.52
C HIS A 301 23.59 37.99 26.70
N GLN A 302 23.81 38.88 27.66
CA GLN A 302 25.16 39.24 28.08
C GLN A 302 25.90 37.98 28.53
N VAL A 303 27.16 37.87 28.12
CA VAL A 303 28.06 36.80 28.57
C VAL A 303 28.05 36.81 30.09
N PRO A 304 27.82 35.66 30.76
CA PRO A 304 27.85 35.60 32.22
C PRO A 304 29.16 36.19 32.76
N ASP A 305 29.09 37.05 33.77
CA ASP A 305 30.26 37.74 34.35
C ASP A 305 31.35 36.77 34.84
N SER A 306 31.01 35.49 35.06
CA SER A 306 31.95 34.42 35.36
C SER A 306 32.94 34.10 34.24
N LEU A 307 32.68 34.55 33.01
CA LEU A 307 33.58 34.45 31.85
C LEU A 307 34.25 35.80 31.52
N ALA A 308 33.97 36.84 32.30
CA ALA A 308 34.48 38.20 32.13
C ALA A 308 35.48 38.60 33.23
N GLN A 309 36.18 37.63 33.81
CA GLN A 309 37.38 37.93 34.63
C GLN A 309 38.64 37.65 33.81
N PRO A 310 39.64 38.55 33.85
CA PRO A 310 40.84 38.51 33.01
C PRO A 310 41.75 37.31 33.31
#